data_AF-A0A0B2SS08-F1
#
_entry.id   AF-A0A0B2SS08-F1
#
_cell.length_a   1.000
_cell.length_b   1.000
_cell.length_c   1.000
_cell.angle_alpha   90.00
_cell.angle_beta   90.00
_cell.angle_gamma   90.00
#
_symmetry.space_group_name_H-M   'P 1'
#
loop_
_entity.id
_entity.type
_entity.pdbx_description
1 polymer ?
#
loop_
_entity_poly.entity_id
_entity_poly.type
_entity_poly.pdbx_seq_one_letter_code
_entity_poly.pdbx_strand_id
1 'polypeptide(L)' 'MKELGYVPETDSALHDEEEEDKECHPAVHSEKLAIVFAILKTQESPMRITKNLRVCGDCHIAAKLISQDIYSST' A
#
# COMPACT_ATOMS: atom_id res chain seq x y z
N MET A 1 7.33 1.25 6.55
CA MET A 1 5.98 1.81 6.82
C MET A 1 5.61 1.82 8.30
N LYS A 2 5.85 0.76 9.10
CA LYS A 2 5.57 0.79 10.55
C LYS A 2 6.25 1.97 11.28
N GLU A 3 7.47 2.33 10.87
CA GLU A 3 8.20 3.49 11.40
C GLU A 3 7.56 4.85 11.05
N LEU A 4 6.72 4.90 10.01
CA LEU A 4 5.88 6.06 9.65
C LEU A 4 4.51 6.04 10.36
N GLY A 5 4.32 5.16 11.34
CA GLY A 5 3.05 4.99 12.06
C GLY A 5 1.97 4.22 11.28
N TYR A 6 2.34 3.51 10.21
CA TYR A 6 1.39 2.69 9.46
C TYR A 6 0.93 1.47 10.27
N VAL A 7 -0.38 1.35 10.47
CA VAL A 7 -1.06 0.20 11.06
C VAL A 7 -1.96 -0.41 9.99
N PRO A 8 -1.77 -1.70 9.61
CA PRO A 8 -2.62 -2.35 8.63
C PRO A 8 -4.08 -2.39 9.10
N GLU A 9 -5.01 -2.05 8.21
CA GLU A 9 -6.44 -2.20 8.49
C GLU A 9 -6.89 -3.62 8.13
N THR A 10 -7.05 -4.47 9.14
CA THR A 10 -7.42 -5.89 9.00
C THR A 10 -8.93 -6.11 8.91
N ASP A 11 -9.73 -5.08 9.17
CA ASP A 11 -11.22 -5.12 9.23
C ASP A 11 -11.89 -5.25 7.85
N SER A 12 -11.09 -5.25 6.78
CA SER A 12 -11.57 -5.40 5.39
C SER A 12 -11.52 -6.84 4.87
N ALA A 13 -11.05 -7.79 5.69
CA ALA A 13 -11.11 -9.21 5.38
C ALA A 13 -12.56 -9.70 5.48
N LEU A 14 -13.22 -9.86 4.34
CA LEU A 14 -14.57 -10.46 4.23
C LEU A 14 -14.57 -11.98 4.53
N HIS A 15 -13.42 -12.55 4.88
CA HIS A 15 -13.20 -13.96 5.13
C HIS A 15 -12.69 -14.13 6.56
N ASP A 16 -13.18 -15.15 7.28
CA ASP A 16 -12.64 -15.56 8.58
C ASP A 16 -11.26 -16.20 8.35
N GLU A 17 -10.26 -15.36 8.13
CA GLU A 17 -8.86 -15.74 7.99
C GLU A 17 -8.24 -15.88 9.38
N GLU A 18 -7.36 -16.85 9.57
CA GLU A 18 -6.58 -17.02 10.81
C GLU A 18 -5.77 -15.73 11.08
N GLU A 19 -5.56 -15.35 12.34
CA GLU A 19 -4.96 -14.05 12.71
C GLU A 19 -3.59 -13.78 12.05
N GLU A 20 -2.82 -14.83 11.74
CA GLU A 20 -1.54 -14.72 11.00
C GLU A 20 -1.73 -14.32 9.53
N ASP A 21 -2.80 -14.77 8.86
CA ASP A 21 -3.08 -14.41 7.47
C ASP A 21 -3.61 -12.97 7.34
N LYS A 22 -4.32 -12.48 8.38
CA LYS A 22 -4.85 -11.11 8.43
C LYS A 22 -3.77 -10.03 8.42
N GLU A 23 -2.57 -10.32 8.94
CA GLU A 23 -1.45 -9.36 8.92
C GLU A 23 -0.66 -9.40 7.59
N CYS A 24 -0.61 -10.56 6.92
CA CYS A 24 0.13 -10.75 5.68
C CYS A 24 -0.67 -10.38 4.42
N HIS A 25 -1.98 -10.63 4.40
CA HIS A 25 -2.84 -10.39 3.24
C HIS A 25 -2.85 -8.92 2.77
N PRO A 26 -2.91 -7.90 3.65
CA PRO A 26 -2.87 -6.50 3.24
C PRO A 26 -1.53 -6.13 2.60
N ALA A 27 -0.43 -6.80 2.95
CA ALA A 27 0.90 -6.50 2.41
C ALA A 27 1.03 -6.87 0.92
N VAL A 28 0.26 -7.86 0.47
CA VAL A 28 0.31 -8.39 -0.91
C VAL A 28 -0.77 -7.83 -1.82
N HIS A 29 -1.52 -6.82 -1.38
CA HIS A 29 -2.47 -6.12 -2.24
C HIS A 29 -1.76 -5.55 -3.48
N SER A 30 -2.39 -5.74 -4.64
CA SER A 30 -1.82 -5.39 -5.94
C SER A 30 -1.44 -3.92 -6.06
N GLU A 31 -2.15 -3.02 -5.38
CA GLU A 31 -1.82 -1.60 -5.30
C GLU A 31 -0.46 -1.36 -4.67
N LYS A 32 -0.18 -1.96 -3.51
CA LYS A 32 1.08 -1.77 -2.80
C LYS A 32 2.25 -2.32 -3.60
N LEU A 33 2.07 -3.51 -4.19
CA LEU A 33 3.07 -4.12 -5.06
C LEU A 33 3.35 -3.24 -6.28
N ALA A 34 2.32 -2.68 -6.92
CA ALA A 34 2.49 -1.77 -8.04
C ALA A 34 3.26 -0.50 -7.65
N ILE A 35 2.96 0.09 -6.49
CA ILE A 35 3.67 1.26 -5.95
C ILE A 35 5.14 0.94 -5.72
N VAL A 36 5.44 -0.14 -5.00
CA VAL A 36 6.82 -0.55 -4.70
C VAL A 36 7.60 -0.81 -5.99
N PHE A 37 7.01 -1.55 -6.93
CA PHE A 37 7.66 -1.84 -8.21
C PHE A 37 7.99 -0.57 -8.98
N ALA A 38 7.03 0.36 -9.07
CA ALA A 38 7.24 1.56 -9.85
C ALA A 38 8.21 2.54 -9.18
N ILE A 39 8.29 2.61 -7.84
CA ILE A 39 9.37 3.33 -7.13
C ILE A 39 10.75 2.71 -7.43
N LEU A 40 10.85 1.39 -7.42
CA LEU A 40 12.12 0.69 -7.68
C LEU A 40 12.61 0.84 -9.14
N LYS A 41 11.71 1.15 -10.08
CA LYS A 41 12.00 1.21 -11.52
C LYS A 41 12.04 2.61 -12.11
N THR A 42 11.48 3.61 -11.43
CA THR A 42 11.29 4.95 -11.97
C THR A 42 12.17 5.94 -11.21
N GLN A 43 13.07 6.64 -11.91
CA GLN A 43 13.97 7.63 -11.29
C GLN A 43 13.45 9.06 -11.38
N GLU A 44 12.94 9.50 -12.54
CA GLU A 44 12.67 10.94 -12.75
C GLU A 44 11.32 11.25 -13.43
N SER A 45 10.52 10.24 -13.77
CA SER A 45 9.20 10.46 -14.38
C SER A 45 8.06 10.26 -13.38
N PRO A 46 6.95 11.00 -13.52
CA PRO A 46 5.76 10.77 -12.71
C PRO A 46 5.27 9.32 -12.80
N MET A 47 5.12 8.68 -11.63
CA MET A 47 4.54 7.35 -11.52
C MET A 47 3.01 7.42 -11.61
N ARG A 48 2.40 6.58 -12.46
CA ARG A 48 0.94 6.49 -12.60
C ARG A 48 0.48 5.05 -12.44
N ILE A 49 -0.43 4.83 -11.49
CA ILE A 49 -1.01 3.52 -11.19
C ILE A 49 -2.52 3.61 -11.41
N THR A 50 -3.06 2.71 -12.22
CA THR A 50 -4.50 2.61 -12.49
C THR A 50 -5.04 1.28 -12.02
N LYS A 51 -6.15 1.31 -11.28
CA LYS A 51 -6.87 0.12 -10.84
C LYS A 51 -8.31 0.18 -11.37
N ASN A 52 -8.81 -0.94 -11.85
CA ASN A 52 -10.18 -1.07 -12.38
C ASN A 52 -11.22 -1.27 -11.27
N LEU A 53 -10.76 -1.52 -10.05
CA LEU A 53 -11.57 -1.72 -8.85
C LEU A 53 -11.35 -0.58 -7.87
N ARG A 54 -12.28 -0.44 -6.92
CA ARG A 54 -12.13 0.49 -5.80
C ARG A 54 -10.91 0.09 -4.96
N VAL A 55 -10.11 1.10 -4.60
CA VAL A 55 -8.97 0.94 -3.68
C VAL A 55 -9.52 0.69 -2.27
N CYS A 56 -8.99 -0.30 -1.55
CA CYS A 56 -9.40 -0.55 -0.16
C CYS A 56 -8.84 0.52 0.80
N GLY A 57 -9.43 0.64 2.00
CA GLY A 57 -9.03 1.64 3.00
C GLY A 57 -7.55 1.53 3.36
N ASP A 58 -7.08 0.32 3.63
CA ASP A 58 -5.68 0.01 3.89
C ASP A 58 -4.72 0.48 2.79
N CYS A 59 -5.00 0.14 1.52
CA CYS A 59 -4.18 0.57 0.38
C CYS A 59 -4.22 2.08 0.18
N HIS A 60 -5.35 2.73 0.46
CA HIS A 60 -5.48 4.18 0.37
C HIS A 60 -4.59 4.88 1.43
N ILE A 61 -4.58 4.38 2.67
CA ILE A 61 -3.71 4.88 3.74
C ILE A 61 -2.24 4.65 3.39
N ALA A 62 -1.89 3.45 2.91
CA ALA A 62 -0.51 3.14 2.50
C ALA A 62 -0.03 4.06 1.37
N ALA A 63 -0.84 4.28 0.32
CA ALA A 63 -0.50 5.17 -0.78
C ALA A 63 -0.28 6.62 -0.31
N LYS A 64 -1.10 7.11 0.63
CA LYS A 64 -0.94 8.44 1.24
C LYS A 64 0.40 8.57 1.98
N LEU A 65 0.73 7.60 2.83
CA LEU A 65 1.98 7.62 3.60
C LEU A 65 3.22 7.55 2.69
N ILE A 66 3.20 6.64 1.71
CA ILE A 66 4.30 6.50 0.75
C ILE A 66 4.49 7.80 -0.05
N SER A 67 3.40 8.44 -0.48
CA SER A 67 3.49 9.72 -1.18
C SER A 67 4.12 10.81 -0.31
N GLN A 68 3.72 10.92 0.96
CA GLN A 68 4.29 11.91 1.89
C GLN A 68 5.79 11.69 2.13
N ASP A 69 6.21 10.43 2.29
CA ASP A 69 7.61 10.06 2.54
C ASP A 69 8.51 10.41 1.33
N ILE A 70 8.06 10.13 0.11
CA ILE A 70 8.77 10.47 -1.13
C ILE A 70 8.95 11.99 -1.26
N TYR A 71 7.89 12.77 -1.03
CA TYR A 71 7.98 14.24 -1.09
C TYR A 71 8.78 14.86 0.05
N SER A 72 8.90 14.20 1.20
CA SER A 72 9.73 14.68 2.32
C SER A 72 11.21 14.35 2.14
N SER A 73 11.52 13.38 1.29
CA SER A 73 12.89 12.89 1.03
C SER A 73 13.55 13.52 -0.20
N THR A 74 12.83 14.37 -0.94
CA THR A 74 13.31 15.14 -2.10
C THR A 74 13.46 16.62 -1.73
#